data_AF-A0AAW0I0W5-F1
#
_entry.id   AF-A0AAW0I0W5-F1
#
_cell.length_a   1.000
_cell.length_b   1.000
_cell.length_c   1.000
_cell.angle_alpha   90.00
_cell.angle_beta   90.00
_cell.angle_gamma   90.00
#
_symmetry.space_group_name_H-M   'P 1'
#
loop_
_entity.id
_entity.type
_entity.pdbx_description
1 polymer ?
#
loop_
_entity_poly.entity_id
_entity_poly.type
_entity_poly.pdbx_seq_one_letter_code
_entity_poly.pdbx_strand_id
1 'polypeptide(L)'
;TQISPKEGWQVYSSAQDPDGRCICTVVAPEQNLCSRDAKSRQLRQLLEKVQNMSQSIEVLNLRTQRDFQYVLKMETQMKGLKAKFRQIEDDRKTLMTKHFQELKEKMDELLPLIPVLEQYKTDAKLITQFKEEIRNLSSVLTGIQEEIGAYDYEELHQRVLSLETRLRDCMKKL
;
A
#
# COMPACT_ATOMS: atom_id res chain seq x y z
N THR A 1 -84.32 -7.77 -66.30
CA THR A 1 -83.17 -7.08 -65.69
C THR A 1 -81.99 -8.03 -65.73
N GLN A 2 -81.01 -7.80 -66.60
CA GLN A 2 -79.85 -8.67 -66.74
C GLN A 2 -78.91 -8.38 -65.55
N ILE A 3 -78.73 -9.33 -64.65
CA ILE A 3 -77.87 -9.17 -63.48
C ILE A 3 -76.44 -9.45 -63.94
N SER A 4 -75.68 -8.39 -64.21
CA SER A 4 -74.23 -8.51 -64.47
C SER A 4 -73.55 -9.03 -63.20
N PRO A 5 -72.63 -10.02 -63.30
CA PRO A 5 -71.92 -10.51 -62.13
C PRO A 5 -71.09 -9.39 -61.49
N LYS A 6 -71.01 -9.38 -60.15
CA LYS A 6 -70.14 -8.47 -59.40
C LYS A 6 -68.68 -8.65 -59.84
N GLU A 7 -67.91 -7.56 -59.86
CA GLU A 7 -66.48 -7.54 -60.19
C GLU A 7 -65.73 -8.71 -59.50
N GLY A 8 -64.99 -9.52 -60.28
CA GLY A 8 -64.22 -10.67 -59.79
C GLY A 8 -64.98 -12.01 -59.73
N TRP A 9 -66.23 -12.08 -60.20
CA TRP A 9 -67.00 -13.32 -60.32
C TRP A 9 -67.28 -13.66 -61.78
N GLN A 10 -67.02 -14.91 -62.17
CA GLN A 10 -67.27 -15.41 -63.53
C GLN A 10 -68.41 -16.43 -63.53
N VAL A 11 -69.28 -16.36 -64.54
CA VAL A 11 -70.40 -17.29 -64.74
C VAL A 11 -69.87 -18.57 -65.39
N TYR A 12 -70.02 -19.71 -64.72
CA TYR A 12 -69.55 -21.00 -65.22
C TYR A 12 -70.66 -21.82 -65.91
N SER A 13 -71.91 -21.65 -65.49
CA SER A 13 -73.05 -22.33 -66.11
C SER A 13 -74.35 -21.58 -65.83
N SER A 14 -75.25 -21.54 -66.81
CA SER A 14 -76.60 -21.00 -66.65
C SER A 14 -77.63 -21.94 -67.28
N ALA A 15 -78.75 -22.12 -66.59
CA ALA A 15 -79.93 -22.81 -67.12
C ALA A 15 -80.95 -21.76 -67.56
N GLN A 16 -81.55 -21.93 -68.74
CA GLN A 16 -82.54 -21.03 -69.31
C GLN A 16 -83.88 -21.74 -69.50
N ASP A 17 -84.97 -21.01 -69.31
CA ASP A 17 -86.33 -21.42 -69.68
C ASP A 17 -86.44 -21.50 -71.23
N PRO A 18 -87.33 -22.31 -71.83
CA PRO A 18 -87.72 -22.25 -73.24
C PRO A 18 -87.91 -20.85 -73.87
N ASP A 19 -88.25 -19.82 -73.08
CA ASP A 19 -88.33 -18.42 -73.52
C ASP A 19 -86.96 -17.69 -73.56
N GLY A 20 -85.85 -18.38 -73.29
CA GLY A 20 -84.49 -17.83 -73.26
C GLY A 20 -84.15 -17.01 -72.00
N ARG A 21 -84.99 -17.05 -70.96
CA ARG A 21 -84.75 -16.35 -69.69
C ARG A 21 -83.93 -17.23 -68.74
N CYS A 22 -82.81 -16.72 -68.22
CA CYS A 22 -81.99 -17.45 -67.24
C CYS A 22 -82.77 -17.72 -65.95
N ILE A 23 -82.97 -19.00 -65.61
CA ILE A 23 -83.65 -19.46 -64.39
C ILE A 23 -82.64 -19.58 -63.24
N CYS A 24 -81.42 -20.07 -63.50
CA CYS A 24 -80.37 -20.23 -62.49
C CYS A 24 -79.00 -19.94 -63.08
N THR A 25 -78.12 -19.27 -62.34
CA THR A 25 -76.73 -18.99 -62.75
C THR A 25 -75.76 -19.37 -61.64
N VAL A 26 -74.76 -20.19 -61.95
CA VAL A 26 -73.68 -20.54 -61.03
C VAL A 26 -72.47 -19.64 -61.30
N VAL A 27 -72.05 -18.89 -60.28
CA VAL A 27 -70.89 -18.00 -60.31
C VAL A 27 -69.79 -18.51 -59.40
N ALA A 28 -68.54 -18.44 -59.86
CA ALA A 28 -67.35 -18.74 -59.07
C ALA A 28 -66.40 -17.53 -59.09
N PRO A 29 -65.65 -17.27 -57.99
CA PRO A 29 -64.68 -16.19 -57.97
C PRO A 29 -63.53 -16.52 -58.93
N GLU A 30 -62.88 -15.52 -59.51
CA GLU A 30 -61.71 -15.74 -60.37
C GLU A 30 -60.65 -16.58 -59.64
N GLN A 31 -59.97 -17.46 -60.38
CA GLN A 31 -59.13 -18.54 -59.83
C GLN A 31 -58.02 -18.05 -58.86
N ASN A 32 -57.71 -16.76 -58.89
CA ASN A 32 -56.62 -16.12 -58.13
C ASN A 32 -57.09 -15.45 -56.82
N LEU A 33 -58.39 -15.47 -56.51
CA LEU A 33 -58.99 -14.77 -55.35
C LEU A 33 -59.22 -15.69 -54.14
N CYS A 34 -58.74 -16.94 -54.17
CA CYS A 34 -58.93 -17.88 -53.07
C CYS A 34 -58.07 -17.53 -51.83
N SER A 35 -58.72 -17.45 -50.66
CA SER A 35 -58.11 -17.19 -49.31
C SER A 35 -56.89 -18.07 -48.96
N ARG A 36 -56.77 -19.22 -49.62
CA ARG A 36 -55.65 -20.16 -49.49
C ARG A 36 -54.29 -19.53 -49.83
N ASP A 37 -54.24 -18.56 -50.75
CA ASP A 37 -52.99 -17.90 -51.15
C ASP A 37 -52.55 -16.79 -50.18
N ALA A 38 -53.49 -16.14 -49.50
CA ALA A 38 -53.18 -15.18 -48.43
C ALA A 38 -52.61 -15.90 -47.20
N LYS A 39 -53.23 -17.02 -46.78
CA LYS A 39 -52.75 -17.86 -45.68
C LYS A 39 -51.37 -18.47 -45.99
N SER A 40 -51.15 -18.91 -47.23
CA SER A 40 -49.86 -19.45 -47.66
C SER A 40 -48.74 -18.40 -47.62
N ARG A 41 -49.02 -17.15 -47.99
CA ARG A 41 -48.06 -16.04 -47.88
C ARG A 41 -47.76 -15.67 -46.43
N GLN A 42 -48.77 -15.61 -45.57
CA GLN A 42 -48.59 -15.39 -44.13
C GLN A 42 -47.73 -16.48 -43.49
N LEU A 43 -47.94 -17.75 -43.87
CA LEU A 43 -47.14 -18.86 -43.37
C LEU A 43 -45.67 -18.76 -43.79
N ARG A 44 -45.38 -18.39 -45.05
CA ARG A 44 -44.00 -18.16 -45.51
C ARG A 44 -43.31 -17.04 -44.74
N GLN A 45 -44.00 -15.91 -44.52
CA GLN A 45 -43.45 -14.81 -43.74
C GLN A 45 -43.17 -15.21 -42.28
N LEU A 46 -44.02 -16.05 -41.69
CA LEU A 46 -43.80 -16.55 -40.34
C LEU A 46 -42.59 -17.49 -40.28
N LEU A 47 -42.45 -18.38 -41.27
CA LEU A 47 -41.29 -19.28 -41.38
C LEU A 47 -39.98 -18.50 -41.53
N GLU A 48 -39.95 -17.46 -42.37
CA GLU A 48 -38.78 -16.58 -42.52
C GLU A 48 -38.44 -15.86 -41.20
N LYS A 49 -39.44 -15.35 -40.48
CA LYS A 49 -39.22 -14.72 -39.17
C LYS A 49 -38.67 -15.70 -38.15
N VAL A 50 -39.22 -16.91 -38.08
CA VAL A 50 -38.75 -17.97 -37.18
C VAL A 50 -37.31 -18.34 -37.52
N GLN A 51 -36.98 -18.47 -38.81
CA GLN A 51 -35.62 -18.76 -39.26
C GLN A 51 -34.64 -17.63 -38.87
N ASN A 52 -35.01 -16.37 -39.09
CA ASN A 52 -34.19 -15.22 -38.70
C ASN A 52 -33.97 -15.13 -37.18
N MET A 53 -35.02 -15.43 -36.40
CA MET A 53 -34.91 -15.49 -34.94
C MET A 53 -34.01 -16.65 -34.50
N SER A 54 -34.12 -17.82 -35.15
CA SER A 54 -33.26 -18.97 -34.86
C SER A 54 -31.79 -18.63 -35.05
N GLN A 55 -31.44 -17.96 -36.16
CA GLN A 55 -30.06 -17.51 -36.42
C GLN A 55 -29.60 -16.47 -35.39
N SER A 56 -30.47 -15.53 -35.03
CA SER A 56 -30.16 -14.51 -34.03
C SER A 56 -29.91 -15.11 -32.64
N ILE A 57 -30.67 -16.15 -32.26
CA ILE A 57 -30.48 -16.89 -31.01
C ILE A 57 -29.14 -17.62 -31.01
N GLU A 58 -28.76 -18.24 -32.13
CA GLU A 58 -27.48 -18.94 -32.24
C GLU A 58 -26.29 -17.99 -32.07
N VAL A 59 -26.32 -16.83 -32.75
CA VAL A 59 -25.29 -15.80 -32.60
C VAL A 59 -25.23 -15.26 -31.17
N LEU A 60 -26.40 -15.04 -30.54
CA LEU A 60 -26.48 -14.57 -29.15
C LEU A 60 -25.93 -15.63 -28.17
N ASN A 61 -26.21 -16.91 -28.41
CA ASN A 61 -25.69 -18.00 -27.59
C ASN A 61 -24.16 -18.08 -27.68
N LEU A 62 -23.59 -18.02 -28.89
CA LEU A 62 -22.14 -18.01 -29.08
C LEU A 62 -21.47 -16.81 -28.39
N ARG A 63 -22.09 -15.63 -28.46
CA ARG A 63 -21.60 -14.44 -27.74
C ARG A 63 -21.66 -14.63 -26.23
N THR A 64 -22.81 -15.05 -25.71
CA THR A 64 -23.01 -15.29 -24.28
C THR A 64 -22.02 -16.31 -23.71
N GLN A 65 -21.75 -17.39 -24.44
CA GLN A 65 -20.75 -18.38 -24.04
C GLN A 65 -19.33 -17.78 -23.96
N ARG A 66 -18.94 -16.96 -24.95
CA ARG A 66 -17.64 -16.27 -24.93
C ARG A 66 -17.53 -15.28 -23.77
N ASP A 67 -18.56 -14.48 -23.56
CA ASP A 67 -18.60 -13.49 -22.48
C ASP A 67 -18.52 -14.17 -21.12
N PHE A 68 -19.20 -15.30 -20.95
CA PHE A 68 -19.11 -16.11 -19.74
C PHE A 68 -17.69 -16.62 -19.48
N GLN A 69 -16.99 -17.13 -20.50
CA GLN A 69 -15.58 -17.55 -20.37
C GLN A 69 -14.66 -16.38 -19.99
N TYR A 70 -14.90 -15.20 -20.56
CA TYR A 70 -14.16 -13.99 -20.21
C TYR A 70 -14.36 -13.61 -18.73
N VAL A 71 -15.60 -13.64 -18.25
CA VAL A 71 -15.93 -13.36 -16.84
C VAL A 71 -15.26 -14.36 -15.89
N LEU A 72 -15.28 -15.67 -16.20
CA LEU A 72 -14.60 -16.69 -15.40
C LEU A 72 -13.09 -16.45 -15.29
N LYS A 73 -12.46 -16.06 -16.41
CA LYS A 73 -11.03 -15.72 -16.44
C LYS A 73 -10.75 -14.48 -15.57
N MET A 74 -11.56 -13.44 -15.68
CA MET A 74 -11.45 -12.24 -14.85
C MET A 74 -11.65 -12.55 -13.36
N GLU A 75 -12.62 -13.42 -13.01
CA GLU A 75 -12.84 -13.84 -11.63
C GLU A 75 -11.59 -14.50 -11.04
N THR A 76 -10.93 -15.36 -11.82
CA THR A 76 -9.68 -16.02 -11.42
C THR A 76 -8.55 -15.00 -11.20
N GLN A 77 -8.41 -14.04 -12.12
CA GLN A 77 -7.43 -12.96 -11.98
C GLN A 77 -7.71 -12.09 -10.74
N MET A 78 -8.98 -11.76 -10.48
CA MET A 78 -9.39 -10.97 -9.33
C MET A 78 -9.14 -11.69 -8.00
N LYS A 79 -9.36 -13.01 -7.95
CA LYS A 79 -8.98 -13.85 -6.80
C LYS A 79 -7.46 -13.82 -6.57
N GLY A 80 -6.66 -13.94 -7.64
CA GLY A 80 -5.20 -13.83 -7.57
C GLY A 80 -4.74 -12.47 -7.07
N LEU A 81 -5.36 -11.39 -7.55
CA LEU A 81 -5.06 -10.03 -7.10
C LEU A 81 -5.39 -9.83 -5.62
N LYS A 82 -6.56 -10.32 -5.17
CA LYS A 82 -6.97 -10.28 -3.76
C LYS A 82 -5.98 -11.01 -2.85
N ALA A 83 -5.45 -12.16 -3.28
CA ALA A 83 -4.44 -12.89 -2.53
C ALA A 83 -3.13 -12.10 -2.40
N LYS A 84 -2.66 -11.48 -3.49
CA LYS A 84 -1.47 -10.61 -3.47
C LYS A 84 -1.64 -9.40 -2.54
N PHE A 85 -2.81 -8.76 -2.54
CA PHE A 85 -3.09 -7.65 -1.62
C PHE A 85 -3.00 -8.07 -0.16
N ARG A 86 -3.56 -9.23 0.21
CA ARG A 86 -3.45 -9.76 1.58
C ARG A 86 -2.00 -10.02 1.97
N GLN A 87 -1.23 -10.65 1.09
CA GLN A 87 0.19 -10.90 1.34
C GLN A 87 0.97 -9.61 1.59
N ILE A 88 0.79 -8.59 0.74
CA ILE A 88 1.44 -7.28 0.92
C ILE A 88 1.06 -6.64 2.26
N GLU A 89 -0.20 -6.77 2.68
CA GLU A 89 -0.65 -6.22 3.96
C GLU A 89 -0.01 -6.93 5.16
N ASP A 90 0.10 -8.26 5.11
CA ASP A 90 0.70 -9.08 6.15
C ASP A 90 2.23 -8.87 6.22
N ASP A 91 2.89 -8.77 5.07
CA ASP A 91 4.33 -8.45 4.97
C ASP A 91 4.61 -7.06 5.57
N ARG A 92 3.77 -6.06 5.26
CA ARG A 92 3.88 -4.72 5.83
C ARG A 92 3.74 -4.71 7.34
N LYS A 93 2.75 -5.43 7.89
CA LYS A 93 2.56 -5.56 9.35
C LYS A 93 3.79 -6.17 10.00
N THR A 94 4.29 -7.26 9.43
CA THR A 94 5.48 -7.97 9.93
C THR A 94 6.73 -7.08 9.90
N LEU A 95 6.97 -6.39 8.78
CA LEU A 95 8.12 -5.50 8.62
C LEU A 95 8.09 -4.34 9.63
N MET A 96 6.92 -3.71 9.79
CA MET A 96 6.73 -2.64 10.76
C MET A 96 7.00 -3.13 12.18
N THR A 97 6.44 -4.27 12.59
CA THR A 97 6.69 -4.85 13.92
C THR A 97 8.16 -5.13 14.15
N LYS A 98 8.87 -5.69 13.15
CA LYS A 98 10.32 -5.94 13.26
C LYS A 98 11.13 -4.66 13.44
N HIS A 99 10.90 -3.64 12.62
CA HIS A 99 11.63 -2.37 12.75
C HIS A 99 11.36 -1.65 14.07
N PHE A 100 10.11 -1.67 14.56
CA PHE A 100 9.81 -1.11 15.87
C PHE A 100 10.49 -1.88 16.99
N GLN A 101 10.58 -3.21 16.88
CA GLN A 101 11.25 -4.05 17.86
C GLN A 101 12.77 -3.80 17.86
N GLU A 102 13.41 -3.74 16.69
CA GLU A 102 14.83 -3.39 16.54
C GLU A 102 15.13 -2.00 17.14
N LEU A 103 14.28 -1.00 16.86
CA LEU A 103 14.43 0.34 17.42
C LEU A 103 14.29 0.35 18.94
N LYS A 104 13.34 -0.42 19.47
CA LYS A 104 13.14 -0.57 20.91
C LYS A 104 14.36 -1.20 21.57
N GLU A 105 14.90 -2.28 21.01
CA GLU A 105 16.11 -2.93 21.50
C GLU A 105 17.31 -1.97 21.50
N LYS A 106 17.48 -1.18 20.44
CA LYS A 106 18.51 -0.14 20.39
C LYS A 106 18.30 0.95 21.44
N MET A 107 17.06 1.33 21.72
CA MET A 107 16.76 2.27 22.80
C MET A 107 17.10 1.68 24.17
N ASP A 108 16.75 0.42 24.39
CA ASP A 108 17.04 -0.31 25.63
C ASP A 108 18.57 -0.48 25.84
N GLU A 109 19.35 -0.63 24.77
CA GLU A 109 20.83 -0.61 24.82
C GLU A 109 21.41 0.77 25.17
N LEU A 110 20.79 1.85 24.69
CA LEU A 110 21.30 3.22 24.87
C LEU A 110 20.91 3.83 26.22
N LEU A 111 19.74 3.48 26.77
CA LEU A 111 19.24 4.03 28.03
C LEU A 111 20.23 3.91 29.20
N PRO A 112 20.91 2.77 29.43
CA PRO A 112 21.91 2.63 30.49
C PRO A 112 23.15 3.52 30.33
N LEU A 113 23.41 4.08 29.15
CA LEU A 113 24.55 4.99 28.95
C LEU A 113 24.31 6.37 29.58
N ILE A 114 23.06 6.76 29.81
CA ILE A 114 22.73 8.06 30.42
C ILE A 114 23.40 8.25 31.79
N PRO A 115 23.24 7.35 32.79
CA PRO A 115 23.91 7.51 34.07
C PRO A 115 25.44 7.46 33.96
N VAL A 116 25.99 6.68 33.01
CA VAL A 116 27.44 6.63 32.76
C VAL A 116 27.96 7.98 32.26
N LEU A 117 27.23 8.63 31.36
CA LEU A 117 27.59 9.96 30.84
C LEU A 117 27.48 11.05 31.92
N GLU A 118 26.46 10.99 32.77
CA GLU A 118 26.36 11.92 33.91
C GLU A 118 27.50 11.69 34.92
N GLN A 119 27.91 10.45 35.16
CA GLN A 119 29.08 10.15 35.98
C GLN A 119 30.37 10.70 35.36
N TYR A 120 30.60 10.53 34.05
CA TYR A 120 31.78 11.11 33.41
C TYR A 120 31.82 12.63 33.53
N LYS A 121 30.66 13.28 33.46
CA LYS A 121 30.54 14.73 33.64
C LYS A 121 30.86 15.15 35.09
N THR A 122 30.50 14.37 36.10
CA THR A 122 30.90 14.64 37.49
C THR A 122 32.39 14.42 37.70
N ASP A 123 32.94 13.33 37.15
CA ASP A 123 34.35 12.98 37.27
C ASP A 123 35.25 14.02 36.59
N ALA A 124 34.85 14.54 35.42
CA ALA A 124 35.56 15.61 34.73
C ALA A 124 35.67 16.89 35.58
N LYS A 125 34.62 17.23 36.35
CA LYS A 125 34.65 18.36 37.28
C LYS A 125 35.60 18.10 38.45
N LEU A 126 35.56 16.91 39.04
CA LEU A 126 36.46 16.51 40.12
C LEU A 126 37.92 16.53 39.67
N ILE A 127 38.23 16.00 38.48
CA ILE A 127 39.58 16.06 37.91
C ILE A 127 40.07 17.50 37.76
N THR A 128 39.18 18.41 37.36
CA THR A 128 39.53 19.83 37.22
C THR A 128 39.87 20.45 38.58
N GLN A 129 39.08 20.16 39.60
CA GLN A 129 39.34 20.61 40.98
C GLN A 129 40.65 20.03 41.52
N PHE A 130 40.88 18.73 41.34
CA PHE A 130 42.14 18.12 41.78
C PHE A 130 43.36 18.71 41.08
N LYS A 131 43.27 19.04 39.80
CA LYS A 131 44.38 19.72 39.09
C LYS A 131 44.68 21.10 39.67
N GLU A 132 43.67 21.83 40.14
CA GLU A 132 43.84 23.12 40.78
C GLU A 132 44.47 22.99 42.17
N GLU A 133 43.98 22.04 42.98
CA GLU A 133 44.56 21.73 44.29
C GLU A 133 46.02 21.29 44.18
N ILE A 134 46.36 20.44 43.20
CA ILE A 134 47.75 20.04 42.95
C ILE A 134 48.63 21.25 42.61
N ARG A 135 48.12 22.21 41.81
CA ARG A 135 48.86 23.44 41.50
C ARG A 135 49.06 24.30 42.73
N ASN A 136 48.03 24.46 43.55
CA ASN A 136 48.10 25.23 44.81
C ASN A 136 49.12 24.60 45.76
N LEU A 137 49.03 23.29 46.00
CA LEU A 137 49.99 22.56 46.82
C LEU A 137 51.41 22.64 46.27
N SER A 138 51.59 22.52 44.95
CA SER A 138 52.91 22.66 44.32
C SER A 138 53.48 24.06 44.53
N SER A 139 52.66 25.11 44.43
CA SER A 139 53.07 26.49 44.71
C SER A 139 53.46 26.69 46.16
N VAL A 140 52.69 26.16 47.11
CA VAL A 140 52.99 26.24 48.54
C VAL A 140 54.28 25.50 48.87
N LEU A 141 54.45 24.28 48.35
CA LEU A 141 55.68 23.50 48.55
C LEU A 141 56.90 24.21 47.96
N THR A 142 56.76 24.86 46.81
CA THR A 142 57.84 25.66 46.22
C THR A 142 58.20 26.85 47.12
N GLY A 143 57.20 27.58 47.63
CA GLY A 143 57.43 28.68 48.58
C GLY A 143 58.11 28.22 49.87
N ILE A 144 57.72 27.07 50.44
CA ILE A 144 58.40 26.49 51.60
C ILE A 144 59.84 26.08 51.27
N GLN A 145 60.10 25.50 50.09
CA GLN A 145 61.45 25.18 49.65
C GLN A 145 62.32 26.43 49.50
N GLU A 146 61.76 27.52 49.00
CA GLU A 146 62.43 28.82 48.91
C GLU A 146 62.71 29.41 50.30
N GLU A 147 61.75 29.37 51.24
CA GLU A 147 61.95 29.81 52.61
C GLU A 147 63.03 28.99 53.33
N ILE A 148 62.96 27.65 53.25
CA ILE A 148 63.96 26.76 53.87
C ILE A 148 65.34 26.93 53.21
N GLY A 149 65.38 27.13 51.88
CA GLY A 149 66.61 27.42 51.14
C GLY A 149 67.17 28.82 51.40
N ALA A 150 66.33 29.77 51.78
CA ALA A 150 66.70 31.14 52.15
C ALA A 150 67.12 31.27 53.62
N TYR A 151 66.76 30.32 54.48
CA TYR A 151 67.41 30.17 55.77
C TYR A 151 68.85 29.75 55.52
N ASP A 152 69.77 30.69 55.69
CA ASP A 152 71.21 30.51 55.62
C ASP A 152 71.66 29.63 56.80
N TYR A 153 71.34 28.35 56.69
CA TYR A 153 71.70 27.29 57.64
C TYR A 153 73.22 27.27 57.81
N GLU A 154 73.95 27.70 56.78
CA GLU A 154 75.39 27.83 56.75
C GLU A 154 75.88 29.04 57.56
N GLU A 155 75.26 30.23 57.43
CA GLU A 155 75.56 31.38 58.31
C GLU A 155 75.23 31.08 59.78
N LEU A 156 74.10 30.42 60.05
CA LEU A 156 73.73 30.00 61.40
C LEU A 156 74.73 28.97 61.94
N HIS A 157 75.14 27.99 61.14
CA HIS A 157 76.14 27.00 61.51
C HIS A 157 77.51 27.64 61.79
N GLN A 158 77.94 28.61 60.99
CA GLN A 158 79.17 29.37 61.22
C GLN A 158 79.11 30.19 62.51
N ARG A 159 77.97 30.82 62.82
CA ARG A 159 77.76 31.51 64.11
C ARG A 159 77.81 30.54 65.30
N VAL A 160 77.19 29.38 65.18
CA VAL A 160 77.25 28.34 66.23
C VAL A 160 78.67 27.86 66.44
N LEU A 161 79.41 27.52 65.37
CA LEU A 161 80.83 27.12 65.46
C LEU A 161 81.71 28.20 66.09
N SER A 162 81.49 29.47 65.73
CA SER A 162 82.18 30.62 66.33
C SER A 162 81.89 30.73 67.83
N LEU A 163 80.62 30.61 68.22
CA LEU A 163 80.22 30.64 69.64
C LEU A 163 80.78 29.45 70.43
N GLU A 164 80.80 28.24 69.87
CA GLU A 164 81.42 27.06 70.49
C GLU A 164 82.93 27.23 70.69
N THR A 165 83.61 27.86 69.73
CA THR A 165 85.04 28.14 69.82
C THR A 165 85.32 29.15 70.92
N ARG A 166 84.55 30.24 70.96
CA ARG A 166 84.63 31.26 72.01
C ARG A 166 84.32 30.69 73.40
N LEU A 167 83.35 29.78 73.50
CA LEU A 167 83.01 29.09 74.75
C LEU A 167 84.17 28.19 75.21
N ARG A 168 84.78 27.41 74.30
CA ARG A 168 85.96 26.59 74.59
C ARG A 168 87.14 27.43 75.04
N ASP A 169 87.40 28.56 74.41
CA ASP A 169 88.50 29.45 74.78
C ASP A 169 88.27 30.16 76.12
N CYS A 170 87.01 30.46 76.45
CA CYS A 170 86.62 30.93 77.78
C CYS A 170 86.87 29.85 78.85
N MET A 171 86.46 28.61 78.57
CA MET A 171 86.65 27.47 79.48
C MET A 171 88.12 27.08 79.70
N LYS A 172 89.02 27.35 78.73
CA LYS A 172 90.47 27.14 78.87
C LYS A 172 91.19 28.19 79.70
N LYS A 173 90.53 29.32 80.00
CA LYS A 173 91.06 30.44 80.79
C LYS A 173 90.61 30.42 82.26
N LEU A 174 89.83 29.40 82.64
CA LEU A 174 89.49 29.00 84.01
C LEU A 174 90.45 27.89 84.45
#